data_AF-A0A8J6XFL0-F1
#
_entry.id   AF-A0A8J6XFL0-F1
#
_cell.length_a   1.000
_cell.length_b   1.000
_cell.length_c   1.000
_cell.angle_alpha   90.00
_cell.angle_beta   90.00
_cell.angle_gamma   90.00
#
_symmetry.space_group_name_H-M   'P 1'
#
loop_
_entity.id
_entity.type
_entity.pdbx_description
1 polymer ?
#
loop_
_entity_poly.entity_id
_entity_poly.type
_entity_poly.pdbx_seq_one_letter_code
_entity_poly.pdbx_strand_id
1 'polypeptide(L)'
;TFQVVRDDSINAFATAGGYIYVTTGLMRAVDNEAQLAAVLAHEIGHIASRHSIEQMRQTAITRGLANAAGLDRSTAVQLGIELALQRPRSREDEYEADLRGIQTLARAGYEPRAMIAFLQKLRNQPTPPTFLSTHPAPDDRIAALRREISSQATSP
;
A
#
# COMPACT_ATOMS: atom_id res chain seq x y z
N THR A 1 4.09 -11.51 -7.46
CA THR A 1 3.24 -12.66 -7.03
C THR A 1 2.27 -12.20 -5.97
N PHE A 2 1.05 -12.73 -5.97
CA PHE A 2 0.03 -12.45 -4.94
C PHE A 2 -0.13 -13.66 -4.03
N GLN A 3 -0.25 -13.43 -2.72
CA GLN A 3 -0.42 -14.47 -1.70
C GLN A 3 -1.56 -14.09 -0.76
N VAL A 4 -2.44 -15.06 -0.47
CA VAL A 4 -3.51 -14.88 0.51
C VAL A 4 -3.05 -15.47 1.85
N VAL A 5 -3.17 -14.68 2.91
CA VAL A 5 -2.79 -15.06 4.27
C VAL A 5 -4.06 -15.25 5.10
N ARG A 6 -4.19 -16.41 5.74
CA ARG A 6 -5.28 -16.67 6.69
C ARG A 6 -5.02 -15.88 7.97
N ASP A 7 -5.64 -14.71 8.03
CA ASP A 7 -5.54 -13.72 9.11
C ASP A 7 -6.84 -12.89 9.09
N ASP A 8 -7.39 -12.60 10.27
CA ASP A 8 -8.66 -11.88 10.41
C ASP A 8 -8.49 -10.35 10.42
N SER A 9 -7.26 -9.85 10.54
CA SER A 9 -6.94 -8.43 10.39
C SER A 9 -7.26 -7.93 8.98
N ILE A 10 -7.66 -6.67 8.85
CA ILE A 10 -7.82 -6.01 7.56
C ILE A 10 -6.46 -5.44 7.19
N ASN A 11 -5.72 -6.14 6.32
CA ASN A 11 -4.39 -5.72 5.90
C ASN A 11 -3.99 -6.24 4.50
N ALA A 12 -3.09 -5.51 3.86
CA ALA A 12 -2.34 -5.92 2.68
C ALA A 12 -0.99 -5.21 2.71
N PHE A 13 0.05 -5.81 2.11
CA PHE A 13 1.36 -5.18 2.02
C PHE A 13 2.22 -5.75 0.90
N ALA A 14 3.04 -4.88 0.31
CA ALA A 14 4.07 -5.22 -0.66
C ALA A 14 5.47 -5.35 -0.04
N THR A 15 6.17 -6.42 -0.40
CA THR A 15 7.58 -6.63 -0.04
C THR A 15 8.52 -6.15 -1.14
N ALA A 16 9.78 -5.88 -0.78
CA ALA A 16 10.83 -5.50 -1.74
C ALA A 16 11.10 -6.58 -2.82
N GLY A 17 10.69 -7.83 -2.60
CA GLY A 17 10.81 -8.93 -3.56
C GLY A 17 9.70 -9.00 -4.60
N GLY A 18 8.75 -8.05 -4.61
CA GLY A 18 7.61 -8.06 -5.56
C GLY A 18 6.49 -9.02 -5.19
N TYR A 19 6.43 -9.45 -3.92
CA TYR A 19 5.30 -10.21 -3.38
C TYR A 19 4.31 -9.24 -2.73
N ILE A 20 3.03 -9.44 -3.03
CA ILE A 20 1.90 -8.77 -2.39
C ILE A 20 1.18 -9.81 -1.54
N TYR A 21 0.97 -9.49 -0.28
CA TYR A 21 0.21 -10.31 0.67
C TYR A 21 -1.12 -9.63 0.95
N VAL A 22 -2.20 -10.41 0.98
CA VAL A 22 -3.55 -9.95 1.31
C VAL A 22 -4.14 -10.86 2.37
N THR A 23 -4.70 -10.29 3.44
CA THR A 23 -5.32 -11.09 4.50
C THR A 23 -6.74 -11.51 4.14
N THR A 24 -7.20 -12.64 4.68
CA THR A 24 -8.62 -13.05 4.56
C THR A 24 -9.58 -12.04 5.20
N GLY A 25 -9.14 -11.32 6.24
CA GLY A 25 -9.90 -10.21 6.83
C GLY A 25 -10.13 -9.07 5.85
N LEU A 26 -9.11 -8.69 5.06
CA LEU A 26 -9.28 -7.68 4.00
C LEU A 26 -10.25 -8.16 2.93
N MET A 27 -10.15 -9.42 2.50
CA MET A 27 -11.06 -9.99 1.49
C MET A 27 -12.52 -10.01 1.94
N ARG A 28 -12.79 -10.17 3.25
CA ARG A 28 -14.14 -10.05 3.81
C ARG A 28 -14.59 -8.61 4.02
N ALA A 29 -13.64 -7.67 4.10
CA ALA A 29 -13.93 -6.27 4.34
C ALA A 29 -14.25 -5.48 3.06
N VAL A 30 -13.80 -5.92 1.89
CA VAL A 30 -14.15 -5.27 0.60
C VAL A 30 -15.62 -5.56 0.23
N ASP A 31 -16.32 -4.56 -0.31
CA ASP A 31 -17.72 -4.71 -0.75
C ASP A 31 -17.86 -5.31 -2.16
N ASN A 32 -16.82 -5.18 -2.98
CA ASN A 32 -16.82 -5.64 -4.36
C ASN A 32 -15.39 -5.80 -4.90
N GLU A 33 -15.28 -6.40 -6.08
CA GLU A 33 -14.02 -6.64 -6.77
C GLU A 33 -13.23 -5.35 -7.04
N ALA A 34 -13.89 -4.24 -7.34
CA ALA A 34 -13.21 -2.97 -7.61
C ALA A 34 -12.49 -2.40 -6.37
N GLN A 35 -13.04 -2.60 -5.16
CA GLN A 35 -12.35 -2.23 -3.93
C GLN A 35 -11.13 -3.12 -3.67
N LEU A 36 -11.23 -4.44 -3.94
CA LEU A 36 -10.07 -5.34 -3.85
C LEU A 36 -9.00 -4.94 -4.86
N ALA A 37 -9.39 -4.69 -6.12
CA ALA A 37 -8.50 -4.20 -7.16
C ALA A 37 -7.82 -2.89 -6.74
N ALA A 38 -8.52 -1.99 -6.05
CA ALA A 38 -7.95 -0.73 -5.57
C ALA A 38 -6.83 -0.95 -4.55
N VAL A 39 -7.02 -1.86 -3.59
CA VAL A 39 -5.96 -2.24 -2.64
C VAL A 39 -4.77 -2.82 -3.38
N LEU A 40 -5.00 -3.76 -4.29
CA LEU A 40 -3.92 -4.39 -5.07
C LEU A 40 -3.18 -3.39 -5.95
N ALA A 41 -3.89 -2.46 -6.59
CA ALA A 41 -3.31 -1.42 -7.42
C ALA A 41 -2.43 -0.46 -6.60
N HIS A 42 -2.85 -0.13 -5.37
CA HIS A 42 -2.05 0.63 -4.42
C HIS A 42 -0.76 -0.12 -4.03
N GLU A 43 -0.85 -1.41 -3.68
CA GLU A 43 0.34 -2.22 -3.37
C GLU A 43 1.31 -2.37 -4.57
N ILE A 44 0.77 -2.51 -5.79
CA ILE A 44 1.57 -2.47 -7.02
C ILE A 44 2.25 -1.10 -7.18
N GLY A 45 1.56 -0.01 -6.82
CA GLY A 45 2.13 1.35 -6.77
C GLY A 45 3.40 1.41 -5.91
N HIS A 46 3.37 0.87 -4.69
CA HIS A 46 4.55 0.79 -3.83
C HIS A 46 5.71 0.00 -4.45
N ILE A 47 5.42 -1.11 -5.14
CA ILE A 47 6.45 -1.91 -5.82
C ILE A 47 7.06 -1.12 -6.98
N ALA A 48 6.21 -0.50 -7.81
CA ALA A 48 6.64 0.27 -8.97
C ALA A 48 7.55 1.45 -8.57
N SER A 49 7.23 2.11 -7.46
CA SER A 49 8.01 3.22 -6.91
C SER A 49 9.17 2.77 -6.02
N ARG A 50 9.36 1.47 -5.80
CA ARG A 50 10.45 0.90 -4.98
C ARG A 50 10.46 1.38 -3.52
N HIS A 51 9.31 1.82 -3.00
CA HIS A 51 9.21 2.38 -1.64
C HIS A 51 9.75 1.42 -0.56
N SER A 52 9.53 0.10 -0.68
CA SER A 52 10.05 -0.87 0.31
C SER A 52 11.59 -0.94 0.31
N ILE A 53 12.22 -0.79 -0.85
CA ILE A 53 13.68 -0.79 -0.98
C ILE A 53 14.27 0.48 -0.35
N GLU A 54 13.64 1.63 -0.60
CA GLU A 54 14.04 2.90 0.00
C GLU A 54 13.93 2.88 1.53
N GLN A 55 12.79 2.42 2.06
CA GLN A 55 12.57 2.30 3.50
C GLN A 55 13.57 1.32 4.15
N MET A 56 13.88 0.21 3.49
CA MET A 56 14.94 -0.71 3.92
C MET A 56 16.31 -0.04 3.92
N ARG A 57 16.67 0.70 2.86
CA ARG A 57 17.95 1.41 2.76
C ARG A 57 18.08 2.45 3.88
N GLN A 58 17.05 3.26 4.09
CA GLN A 58 17.03 4.28 5.13
C GLN A 58 17.20 3.64 6.52
N THR A 59 16.48 2.55 6.77
CA THR A 59 16.58 1.82 8.04
C THR A 59 17.95 1.19 8.24
N ALA A 60 18.55 0.61 7.20
CA ALA A 60 19.88 0.02 7.26
C ALA A 60 20.95 1.07 7.58
N ILE A 61 20.84 2.28 7.01
CA ILE A 61 21.72 3.40 7.33
C ILE A 61 21.53 3.81 8.80
N THR A 62 20.28 4.02 9.24
CA THR A 62 19.98 4.42 10.62
C THR A 62 20.42 3.38 11.65
N ARG A 63 20.34 2.08 11.34
CA ARG A 63 20.81 0.98 12.20
C ARG A 63 22.32 0.71 12.09
N GLY A 64 23.06 1.47 11.27
CA GLY A 64 24.51 1.26 11.06
C GLY A 64 24.86 -0.02 10.28
N LEU A 65 23.87 -0.70 9.71
CA LEU A 65 24.01 -1.96 8.98
C LEU A 65 24.60 -1.75 7.57
N ALA A 66 24.63 -0.52 7.07
CA ALA A 66 25.17 -0.18 5.75
C ALA A 66 26.69 -0.36 5.64
N ASN A 67 27.42 -0.38 6.77
CA ASN A 67 28.88 -0.42 6.80
C ASN A 67 29.48 -1.84 6.92
N ALA A 68 28.64 -2.87 7.14
CA ALA A 68 29.07 -4.25 7.32
C ALA A 68 28.74 -5.08 6.07
N ALA A 69 29.68 -5.18 5.11
CA ALA A 69 29.72 -6.14 3.98
C ALA A 69 28.44 -6.38 3.12
N GLY A 70 27.38 -5.59 3.29
CA GLY A 70 26.05 -5.87 2.74
C GLY A 70 25.24 -6.79 3.66
N LEU A 71 23.94 -6.53 3.76
CA LEU A 71 23.01 -7.42 4.46
C LEU A 71 22.98 -8.78 3.75
N ASP A 72 23.17 -9.86 4.49
CA ASP A 72 22.91 -11.19 3.95
C ASP A 72 21.44 -11.30 3.52
N ARG A 73 21.18 -12.21 2.58
CA ARG A 73 19.85 -12.33 1.96
C ARG A 73 18.75 -12.64 2.97
N SER A 74 19.04 -13.42 4.01
CA SER A 74 18.04 -13.80 5.01
C SER A 74 17.69 -12.62 5.92
N THR A 75 18.69 -11.87 6.38
CA THR A 75 18.49 -10.64 7.18
C THR A 75 17.76 -9.57 6.36
N ALA A 76 18.10 -9.40 5.08
CA ALA A 76 17.42 -8.45 4.21
C ALA A 76 15.93 -8.80 4.03
N VAL A 77 15.60 -10.09 3.90
CA VAL A 77 14.20 -10.55 3.80
C VAL A 77 13.45 -10.31 5.11
N GLN A 78 14.04 -10.68 6.26
CA GLN A 78 13.41 -10.47 7.56
C GLN A 78 13.16 -8.99 7.85
N LEU A 79 14.15 -8.13 7.61
CA LEU A 79 14.02 -6.69 7.76
C LEU A 79 12.94 -6.13 6.83
N GLY A 80 12.88 -6.60 5.58
CA GLY A 80 11.85 -6.18 4.63
C GLY A 80 10.44 -6.53 5.08
N ILE A 81 10.25 -7.71 5.70
CA ILE A 81 8.96 -8.14 6.26
C ILE A 81 8.60 -7.32 7.51
N GLU A 82 9.55 -7.14 8.44
CA GLU A 82 9.38 -6.32 9.64
C GLU A 82 8.90 -4.91 9.27
N LEU A 83 9.60 -4.27 8.33
CA LEU A 83 9.25 -2.92 7.89
C LEU A 83 7.88 -2.86 7.21
N ALA A 84 7.55 -3.81 6.34
CA ALA A 84 6.26 -3.83 5.67
C ALA A 84 5.07 -4.00 6.63
N LEU A 85 5.27 -4.67 7.77
CA LEU A 85 4.23 -4.92 8.76
C LEU A 85 4.16 -3.87 9.87
N GLN A 86 5.26 -3.20 10.18
CA GLN A 86 5.36 -2.37 11.38
C GLN A 86 5.69 -0.91 11.10
N ARG A 87 6.32 -0.59 9.96
CA ARG A 87 6.79 0.75 9.68
C ARG A 87 5.78 1.49 8.80
N PRO A 88 5.15 2.57 9.30
CA PRO A 88 4.28 3.38 8.46
C PRO A 88 5.07 3.97 7.30
N ARG A 89 4.40 4.03 6.15
CA ARG A 89 4.88 4.72 4.95
C ARG A 89 4.92 6.23 5.16
N SER A 90 5.76 6.91 4.38
CA SER A 90 5.71 8.37 4.32
C SER A 90 4.40 8.82 3.66
N ARG A 91 3.97 10.05 3.90
CA ARG A 91 2.74 10.57 3.25
C ARG A 91 2.93 10.71 1.75
N GLU A 92 4.17 11.00 1.35
CA GLU A 92 4.63 11.13 -0.03
C GLU A 92 4.56 9.77 -0.75
N ASP A 93 5.06 8.70 -0.12
CA ASP A 93 5.01 7.32 -0.63
C ASP A 93 3.55 6.88 -0.86
N GLU A 94 2.68 7.15 0.12
CA GLU A 94 1.25 6.80 0.03
C GLU A 94 0.58 7.55 -1.12
N TYR A 95 0.87 8.84 -1.27
CA TYR A 95 0.31 9.65 -2.34
C TYR A 95 0.78 9.19 -3.72
N GLU A 96 2.08 8.88 -3.88
CA GLU A 96 2.59 8.37 -5.15
C GLU A 96 1.97 6.99 -5.48
N ALA A 97 1.85 6.11 -4.48
CA ALA A 97 1.22 4.80 -4.64
C ALA A 97 -0.27 4.93 -5.04
N ASP A 98 -1.00 5.88 -4.45
CA ASP A 98 -2.37 6.21 -4.81
C ASP A 98 -2.51 6.69 -6.25
N LEU A 99 -1.68 7.65 -6.67
CA LEU A 99 -1.70 8.17 -8.04
C LEU A 99 -1.45 7.07 -9.08
N ARG A 100 -0.43 6.23 -8.85
CA ARG A 100 -0.16 5.08 -9.72
C ARG A 100 -1.28 4.05 -9.66
N GLY A 101 -1.86 3.85 -8.49
CA GLY A 101 -2.96 2.94 -8.25
C GLY A 101 -4.19 3.31 -9.06
N ILE A 102 -4.66 4.57 -9.01
CA ILE A 102 -5.82 5.00 -9.79
C ILE A 102 -5.60 4.95 -11.30
N GLN A 103 -4.39 5.25 -11.78
CA GLN A 103 -4.03 5.08 -13.19
C GLN A 103 -4.03 3.61 -13.61
N THR A 104 -3.63 2.72 -12.70
CA THR A 104 -3.64 1.28 -12.92
C THR A 104 -5.06 0.72 -12.94
N LEU A 105 -5.93 1.18 -12.03
CA LEU A 105 -7.36 0.85 -12.04
C LEU A 105 -8.02 1.27 -13.34
N ALA A 106 -7.86 2.53 -13.74
CA ALA A 106 -8.45 3.05 -14.97
C ALA A 106 -8.04 2.22 -16.20
N ARG A 107 -6.74 1.91 -16.33
CA ARG A 107 -6.21 1.09 -17.44
C ARG A 107 -6.71 -0.35 -17.41
N ALA A 108 -7.01 -0.89 -16.23
CA ALA A 108 -7.55 -2.23 -16.04
C ALA A 108 -9.09 -2.28 -16.18
N GLY A 109 -9.75 -1.16 -16.47
CA GLY A 109 -11.21 -1.09 -16.60
C GLY A 109 -11.97 -1.00 -15.28
N TYR A 110 -11.27 -0.77 -14.17
CA TYR A 110 -11.89 -0.55 -12.85
C TYR A 110 -12.12 0.93 -12.57
N GLU A 111 -13.17 1.21 -11.82
CA GLU A 111 -13.51 2.58 -11.42
C GLU A 111 -12.53 3.13 -10.36
N PRO A 112 -11.75 4.20 -10.64
CA PRO A 112 -10.79 4.75 -9.68
C PRO A 112 -11.37 5.20 -8.34
N ARG A 113 -12.64 5.66 -8.29
CA ARG A 113 -13.28 6.03 -7.00
C ARG A 113 -13.48 4.84 -6.07
N ALA A 114 -13.30 3.59 -6.52
CA ALA A 114 -13.28 2.43 -5.64
C ALA A 114 -12.19 2.54 -4.55
N MET A 115 -11.04 3.16 -4.87
CA MET A 115 -9.98 3.43 -3.90
C MET A 115 -10.46 4.40 -2.81
N ILE A 116 -11.14 5.48 -3.20
CA ILE A 116 -11.73 6.44 -2.25
C ILE A 116 -12.76 5.74 -1.37
N ALA A 117 -13.64 4.93 -1.96
CA ALA A 117 -14.69 4.22 -1.23
C ALA A 117 -14.08 3.28 -0.17
N PHE A 118 -13.02 2.56 -0.52
CA PHE A 118 -12.33 1.67 0.43
C PHE A 118 -11.64 2.46 1.55
N LEU A 119 -10.90 3.53 1.25
CA LEU A 119 -10.28 4.38 2.28
C LEU A 119 -11.32 5.00 3.23
N GLN A 120 -12.46 5.46 2.71
CA GLN A 120 -13.57 5.96 3.54
C GLN A 120 -14.11 4.87 4.46
N LYS A 121 -14.24 3.64 3.95
CA LYS A 121 -14.69 2.49 4.72
C LYS A 121 -13.74 2.19 5.88
N LEU A 122 -12.44 2.14 5.63
CA LEU A 122 -11.43 1.90 6.67
C LEU A 122 -11.43 3.01 7.72
N ARG A 123 -11.49 4.28 7.28
CA ARG A 123 -11.53 5.45 8.16
C ARG A 123 -12.73 5.43 9.10
N ASN A 124 -13.88 4.94 8.63
CA ASN A 124 -15.12 4.93 9.40
C ASN A 124 -15.26 3.68 10.30
N GLN A 125 -14.25 2.80 10.37
CA GLN A 125 -14.27 1.68 11.31
C GLN A 125 -14.20 2.18 12.76
N PRO A 126 -14.95 1.57 13.71
CA PRO A 126 -14.89 1.96 15.13
C PRO A 126 -13.49 1.84 15.74
N THR A 127 -12.71 0.88 15.24
CA THR A 127 -11.30 0.70 15.58
C THR A 127 -10.49 0.75 14.29
N PRO A 128 -9.47 1.61 14.20
CA PRO A 128 -8.64 1.70 13.00
C PRO A 128 -8.04 0.33 12.65
N PRO A 129 -8.24 -0.16 11.41
CA PRO A 129 -7.68 -1.43 10.98
C PRO A 129 -6.16 -1.37 10.85
N THR A 130 -5.50 -2.53 10.93
CA THR A 130 -4.05 -2.67 10.78
C THR A 130 -3.53 -2.02 9.49
N PHE A 131 -4.31 -2.09 8.39
CA PHE A 131 -3.98 -1.40 7.14
C PHE A 131 -3.65 0.09 7.34
N LEU A 132 -4.43 0.83 8.15
CA LEU A 132 -4.17 2.26 8.38
C LEU A 132 -2.98 2.53 9.32
N SER A 133 -2.44 1.51 9.97
CA SER A 133 -1.21 1.62 10.77
C SER A 133 0.04 1.64 9.89
N THR A 134 0.01 0.95 8.75
CA THR A 134 1.10 0.93 7.76
C THR A 134 0.88 1.93 6.63
N HIS A 135 -0.38 2.23 6.30
CA HIS A 135 -0.82 3.15 5.24
C HIS A 135 -1.59 4.36 5.83
N PRO A 136 -0.88 5.38 6.35
CA PRO A 136 -1.50 6.45 7.13
C PRO A 136 -2.26 7.48 6.28
N ALA A 137 -2.82 8.47 6.98
CA ALA A 137 -3.42 9.70 6.42
C ALA A 137 -4.59 9.50 5.43
N PRO A 138 -5.62 8.68 5.76
CA PRO A 138 -6.72 8.41 4.85
C PRO A 138 -7.48 9.67 4.41
N ASP A 139 -7.70 10.65 5.30
CA ASP A 139 -8.44 11.87 4.96
C ASP A 139 -7.72 12.74 3.92
N ASP A 140 -6.42 12.95 4.09
CA ASP A 140 -5.61 13.73 3.17
C ASP A 140 -5.52 13.03 1.80
N ARG A 141 -5.34 11.71 1.80
CA ARG A 141 -5.34 10.87 0.60
C ARG A 141 -6.67 10.90 -0.13
N ILE A 142 -7.80 10.76 0.58
CA ILE A 142 -9.15 10.88 0.00
C ILE A 142 -9.32 12.26 -0.66
N ALA A 143 -8.91 13.33 0.01
CA ALA A 143 -9.01 14.68 -0.55
C ALA A 143 -8.16 14.84 -1.82
N ALA A 144 -6.95 14.28 -1.83
CA ALA A 144 -6.05 14.35 -2.97
C ALA A 144 -6.55 13.51 -4.17
N LEU A 145 -6.98 12.27 -3.93
CA LEU A 145 -7.58 11.39 -4.92
C LEU A 145 -8.82 12.01 -5.59
N ARG A 146 -9.66 12.70 -4.81
CA ARG A 146 -10.83 13.42 -5.37
C ARG A 146 -10.42 14.51 -6.34
N ARG A 147 -9.37 15.28 -6.03
CA ARG A 147 -8.84 16.33 -6.92
C ARG A 147 -8.31 15.71 -8.21
N GLU A 148 -7.52 14.66 -8.09
CA GLU A 148 -6.88 14.00 -9.23
C GLU A 148 -7.88 13.31 -10.17
N ILE A 149 -8.86 12.58 -9.63
CA ILE A 149 -9.88 11.95 -10.47
C ILE A 149 -10.74 13.00 -11.18
N SER A 150 -11.01 14.13 -10.52
CA SER A 150 -11.79 15.21 -11.14
C SER A 150 -11.03 15.91 -12.28
N SER A 151 -9.71 16.10 -12.16
CA SER A 151 -8.91 16.71 -13.23
C SER A 151 -8.80 15.80 -14.46
N GLN A 152 -8.63 14.49 -14.25
CA GLN A 152 -8.58 13.51 -15.36
C GLN A 152 -9.90 13.42 -16.13
N ALA A 153 -11.04 13.54 -15.45
CA ALA A 153 -12.36 13.56 -16.10
C ALA A 153 -12.60 14.81 -16.96
N THR A 154 -11.81 15.88 -16.77
CA THR A 154 -11.91 17.13 -17.53
C THR A 154 -10.86 17.27 -18.64
N SER A 155 -9.98 16.28 -18.79
CA SER A 155 -8.98 16.27 -19.85
C SER A 155 -9.60 15.72 -21.15
N PRO A 156 -9.57 16.47 -22.27
CA PRO A 156 -10.24 16.13 -23.53
C PRO A 156 -9.64 14.91 -24.24
#